data_AF-A0A6G3XYJ6-F1
#
_entry.id   AF-A0A6G3XYJ6-F1
#
_cell.length_a   1.000
_cell.length_b   1.000
_cell.length_c   1.000
_cell.angle_alpha   90.00
_cell.angle_beta   90.00
_cell.angle_gamma   90.00
#
_symmetry.space_group_name_H-M   'P 1'
#
loop_
_entity.id
_entity.type
_entity.pdbx_description
1 polymer ?
#
loop_
_entity_poly.entity_id
_entity_poly.type
_entity_poly.pdbx_seq_one_letter_code
_entity_poly.pdbx_strand_id
1 'polypeptide(L)'
;MSALDSGTAERRRQFAEEARSERPDLALLCLLLGAEAGPVGPTEVRPVTPGEAVPDPYGIDAAQIELDRLAGLLPYGSRSPAAWASALTELLGGRCGFGGSSVDYQRLDSSLLQQVLRRRRGLPILLSVVWIEVARRAGAPVYGVALPGHFVVGFGDREHPVLADPFA
;
A
#
# COMPACT_ATOMS: atom_id res chain seq x y z
N MET A 1 17.44 -23.86 -15.78
CA MET A 1 16.87 -22.51 -15.61
C MET A 1 15.39 -22.58 -15.92
N SER A 2 14.57 -22.78 -14.88
CA SER A 2 13.12 -22.99 -15.02
C SER A 2 12.43 -21.65 -15.32
N ALA A 3 11.31 -21.67 -16.05
CA ALA A 3 10.51 -20.47 -16.34
C ALA A 3 10.11 -19.68 -15.06
N LEU A 4 10.08 -20.34 -13.90
CA LEU A 4 9.88 -19.71 -12.59
C LEU A 4 11.02 -18.76 -12.15
N ASP A 5 12.27 -19.01 -12.55
CA ASP A 5 13.41 -18.12 -12.25
C ASP A 5 13.32 -16.79 -12.99
N SER A 6 12.75 -16.80 -14.21
CA SER A 6 12.70 -15.63 -15.08
C SER A 6 11.81 -14.51 -14.53
N GLY A 7 10.67 -14.87 -13.92
CA GLY A 7 9.76 -13.89 -13.29
C GLY A 7 10.31 -13.27 -12.01
N THR A 8 11.05 -14.05 -11.20
CA THR A 8 11.71 -13.56 -9.98
C THR A 8 12.82 -12.58 -10.30
N ALA A 9 13.69 -12.92 -11.26
CA ALA A 9 14.76 -12.02 -11.70
C ALA A 9 14.20 -10.71 -12.27
N GLU A 10 13.09 -10.78 -13.02
CA GLU A 10 12.40 -9.60 -13.55
C GLU A 10 11.84 -8.71 -12.45
N ARG A 11 11.09 -9.27 -11.48
CA ARG A 11 10.55 -8.47 -10.36
C ARG A 11 11.64 -7.78 -9.54
N ARG A 12 12.78 -8.44 -9.34
CA ARG A 12 13.93 -7.83 -8.63
C ARG A 12 14.56 -6.70 -9.41
N ARG A 13 14.66 -6.82 -10.75
CA ARG A 13 15.08 -5.71 -11.62
C ARG A 13 14.11 -4.55 -11.52
N GLN A 14 12.82 -4.81 -11.67
CA GLN A 14 11.76 -3.81 -11.57
C GLN A 14 11.78 -3.09 -10.22
N PHE A 15 11.93 -3.82 -9.10
CA PHE A 15 12.07 -3.23 -7.77
C PHE A 15 13.28 -2.30 -7.70
N ALA A 16 14.43 -2.75 -8.22
CA ALA A 16 15.66 -1.97 -8.17
C ALA A 16 15.58 -0.71 -9.04
N GLU A 17 14.90 -0.76 -10.18
CA GLU A 17 14.63 0.40 -11.04
C GLU A 17 13.71 1.40 -10.31
N GLU A 18 12.56 0.93 -9.82
CA GLU A 18 11.58 1.77 -9.13
C GLU A 18 12.17 2.40 -7.86
N ALA A 19 12.97 1.66 -7.09
CA ALA A 19 13.59 2.17 -5.87
C ALA A 19 14.60 3.30 -6.12
N ARG A 20 15.11 3.44 -7.36
CA ARG A 20 16.03 4.50 -7.78
C ARG A 20 15.32 5.68 -8.45
N SER A 21 14.01 5.59 -8.68
CA SER A 21 13.21 6.68 -9.19
C SER A 21 13.23 7.89 -8.26
N GLU A 22 13.09 9.09 -8.81
CA GLU A 22 13.05 10.34 -8.01
C GLU A 22 11.88 10.36 -7.02
N ARG A 23 10.74 9.77 -7.42
CA ARG A 23 9.53 9.66 -6.62
C ARG A 23 9.01 8.23 -6.69
N PRO A 24 9.56 7.30 -5.89
CA PRO A 24 9.22 5.89 -5.97
C PRO A 24 7.75 5.64 -5.55
N ASP A 25 7.06 4.78 -6.29
CA ASP A 25 5.78 4.17 -5.92
C ASP A 25 6.02 3.16 -4.79
N LEU A 26 5.67 3.58 -3.57
CA LEU A 26 5.84 2.73 -2.38
C LEU A 26 4.96 1.50 -2.44
N ALA A 27 3.77 1.59 -3.05
CA ALA A 27 2.90 0.44 -3.19
C ALA A 27 3.53 -0.59 -4.11
N LEU A 28 4.03 -0.19 -5.28
CA LEU A 28 4.70 -1.11 -6.20
C LEU A 28 5.90 -1.80 -5.54
N LEU A 29 6.74 -1.05 -4.83
CA LEU A 29 7.88 -1.62 -4.10
C LEU A 29 7.44 -2.67 -3.06
N CYS A 30 6.42 -2.35 -2.26
CA CYS A 30 5.88 -3.29 -1.27
C CYS A 30 5.23 -4.53 -1.92
N LEU A 31 4.57 -4.36 -3.07
CA LEU A 31 3.91 -5.45 -3.80
C LEU A 31 4.93 -6.39 -4.45
N LEU A 32 6.00 -5.84 -5.04
CA LEU A 32 7.12 -6.62 -5.58
C LEU A 32 7.85 -7.39 -4.48
N LEU A 33 8.04 -6.79 -3.30
CA LEU A 33 8.55 -7.50 -2.13
C LEU A 33 7.59 -8.61 -1.69
N GLY A 34 6.29 -8.32 -1.63
CA GLY A 34 5.26 -9.28 -1.26
C GLY A 34 5.15 -10.47 -2.22
N ALA A 35 5.39 -10.26 -3.51
CA ALA A 35 5.39 -11.31 -4.53
C ALA A 35 6.48 -12.38 -4.29
N GLU A 36 7.60 -12.00 -3.66
CA GLU A 36 8.65 -12.95 -3.28
C GLU A 36 8.23 -13.88 -2.12
N ALA A 37 7.24 -13.48 -1.32
CA ALA A 37 6.66 -14.33 -0.27
C ALA A 37 5.71 -15.40 -0.82
N GLY A 38 5.32 -15.31 -2.10
CA GLY A 38 4.42 -16.25 -2.77
C GLY A 38 3.07 -15.63 -3.20
N PRO A 39 2.23 -16.41 -3.90
CA PRO A 39 0.94 -15.95 -4.40
C PRO A 39 -0.09 -15.69 -3.29
N VAL A 40 -1.07 -14.85 -3.61
CA VAL A 40 -2.09 -14.36 -2.67
C VAL A 40 -3.43 -15.01 -2.97
N GLY A 41 -3.75 -16.10 -2.28
CA GLY A 41 -5.03 -16.80 -2.42
C GLY A 41 -4.90 -18.32 -2.39
N PRO A 42 -6.02 -19.06 -2.53
CA PRO A 42 -5.94 -20.50 -2.69
C PRO A 42 -5.07 -20.82 -3.92
N THR A 43 -4.09 -21.68 -3.73
CA THR A 43 -3.06 -22.10 -4.70
C THR A 43 -3.60 -22.86 -5.92
N GLU A 44 -4.92 -22.93 -6.08
CA GLU A 44 -5.57 -23.54 -7.23
C GLU A 44 -5.38 -22.64 -8.44
N VAL A 45 -4.38 -22.98 -9.25
CA VAL A 45 -4.20 -22.45 -10.60
C VAL A 45 -5.48 -22.77 -11.39
N ARG A 46 -6.38 -21.79 -11.49
CA ARG A 46 -7.53 -21.93 -12.38
C ARG A 46 -6.98 -22.04 -13.80
N PRO A 47 -7.36 -23.07 -14.59
CA PRO A 47 -6.87 -23.21 -15.95
C PRO A 47 -7.15 -21.93 -16.73
N VAL A 48 -6.10 -21.33 -17.29
CA VAL A 48 -6.20 -20.09 -18.07
C VAL A 48 -6.83 -20.44 -19.41
N THR A 49 -8.01 -19.92 -19.69
CA THR A 49 -8.64 -20.06 -21.01
C THR A 49 -7.96 -19.09 -21.98
N PRO A 50 -7.62 -19.48 -23.23
CA PRO A 50 -7.09 -18.56 -24.22
C PRO A 50 -8.03 -17.36 -24.42
N GLY A 51 -7.54 -16.15 -24.15
CA GLY A 51 -8.33 -14.90 -24.20
C GLY A 51 -8.82 -14.38 -22.85
N GLU A 52 -8.64 -15.12 -21.76
CA GLU A 52 -8.85 -14.60 -20.40
C GLU A 52 -7.63 -13.81 -19.93
N ALA A 53 -7.86 -12.76 -19.14
CA ALA A 53 -6.80 -11.98 -18.52
C ALA A 53 -5.88 -12.92 -17.73
N VAL A 54 -4.57 -12.74 -17.90
CA VAL A 54 -3.56 -13.45 -17.12
C VAL A 54 -3.90 -13.24 -15.64
N PRO A 55 -3.97 -14.31 -14.83
CA PRO A 55 -4.18 -14.15 -13.39
C PRO A 55 -3.14 -13.18 -12.83
N ASP A 56 -3.52 -12.33 -11.88
CA ASP A 56 -2.59 -11.56 -11.07
C ASP A 56 -2.28 -12.37 -9.80
N PRO A 57 -1.36 -13.37 -9.87
CA PRO A 57 -1.16 -14.32 -8.76
C PRO A 57 -0.62 -13.62 -7.50
N TYR A 58 -0.04 -12.42 -7.65
CA TYR A 58 0.60 -11.68 -6.56
C TYR A 58 -0.26 -10.50 -6.07
N GLY A 59 -1.37 -10.20 -6.75
CA GLY A 59 -2.27 -9.11 -6.39
C GLY A 59 -1.70 -7.71 -6.65
N ILE A 60 -0.76 -7.56 -7.59
CA ILE A 60 -0.12 -6.26 -7.89
C ILE A 60 -1.13 -5.32 -8.56
N ASP A 61 -1.74 -5.76 -9.65
CA ASP A 61 -2.70 -4.97 -10.41
C ASP A 61 -3.95 -4.72 -9.57
N ALA A 62 -4.42 -5.76 -8.87
CA ALA A 62 -5.57 -5.64 -7.96
C ALA A 62 -5.32 -4.61 -6.85
N ALA A 63 -4.10 -4.56 -6.30
CA ALA A 63 -3.73 -3.59 -5.27
C ALA A 63 -3.66 -2.15 -5.82
N GLN A 64 -3.08 -1.96 -7.01
CA GLN A 64 -3.01 -0.65 -7.65
C GLN A 64 -4.41 -0.10 -7.96
N ILE A 65 -5.28 -0.92 -8.55
CA ILE A 65 -6.69 -0.57 -8.80
C ILE A 65 -7.41 -0.18 -7.51
N GLU A 66 -7.18 -0.92 -6.42
CA GLU A 66 -7.80 -0.61 -5.13
C GLU A 66 -7.31 0.71 -4.55
N LEU A 67 -6.02 1.04 -4.67
CA LEU A 67 -5.46 2.31 -4.23
C LEU A 67 -6.02 3.49 -5.04
N ASP A 68 -6.15 3.34 -6.36
CA ASP A 68 -6.77 4.33 -7.23
C ASP A 68 -8.25 4.54 -6.88
N ARG A 69 -8.99 3.43 -6.64
CA ARG A 69 -10.38 3.48 -6.19
C ARG A 69 -10.51 4.23 -4.87
N LEU A 70 -9.66 3.94 -3.89
CA LEU A 70 -9.65 4.62 -2.59
C LEU A 70 -9.33 6.12 -2.72
N ALA A 71 -8.36 6.48 -3.57
CA ALA A 71 -8.03 7.87 -3.86
C ALA A 71 -9.21 8.61 -4.51
N GLY A 72 -9.92 7.95 -5.43
CA GLY A 72 -11.12 8.49 -6.08
C GLY A 72 -12.31 8.73 -5.14
N LEU A 73 -12.29 8.19 -3.91
CA LEU A 73 -13.31 8.46 -2.89
C LEU A 73 -13.02 9.72 -2.07
N LEU A 74 -11.82 10.28 -2.16
CA LEU A 74 -11.49 11.52 -1.46
C LEU A 74 -12.11 12.72 -2.20
N PRO A 75 -12.70 13.68 -1.48
CA PRO A 75 -13.31 14.83 -2.14
C PRO A 75 -12.25 15.73 -2.79
N TYR A 76 -12.52 16.21 -4.00
CA TYR A 76 -11.61 17.02 -4.82
C TYR A 76 -11.35 18.42 -4.24
N GLY A 77 -10.21 19.01 -4.60
CA GLY A 77 -9.88 20.43 -4.33
C GLY A 77 -8.68 20.63 -3.39
N SER A 78 -8.23 21.89 -3.28
CA SER A 78 -7.15 22.29 -2.36
C SER A 78 -7.62 22.17 -0.91
N ARG A 79 -6.86 21.46 -0.08
CA ARG A 79 -7.14 21.25 1.35
C ARG A 79 -6.01 21.77 2.20
N SER A 80 -6.35 22.25 3.40
CA SER A 80 -5.34 22.43 4.44
C SER A 80 -4.78 21.07 4.89
N PRO A 81 -3.57 21.02 5.47
CA PRO A 81 -3.00 19.79 6.02
C PRO A 81 -3.94 19.07 7.01
N ALA A 82 -4.63 19.82 7.87
CA ALA A 82 -5.63 19.29 8.79
C ALA A 82 -6.84 18.66 8.08
N ALA A 83 -7.31 19.27 6.99
CA ALA A 83 -8.41 18.73 6.20
C ALA A 83 -8.02 17.47 5.40
N TRP A 84 -6.73 17.30 5.05
CA TRP A 84 -6.23 16.04 4.52
C TRP A 84 -6.21 14.94 5.57
N ALA A 85 -5.60 15.20 6.72
CA ALA A 85 -5.54 14.25 7.83
C ALA A 85 -6.95 13.78 8.23
N SER A 86 -7.88 14.71 8.46
CA SER A 86 -9.26 14.39 8.85
C SER A 86 -9.99 13.56 7.81
N ALA A 87 -9.84 13.87 6.50
CA ALA A 87 -10.52 13.13 5.45
C ALA A 87 -10.00 11.69 5.29
N LEU A 88 -8.69 11.50 5.45
CA LEU A 88 -8.09 10.16 5.41
C LEU A 88 -8.44 9.35 6.65
N THR A 89 -8.46 9.95 7.83
CA THR A 89 -8.95 9.29 9.05
C THR A 89 -10.40 8.85 8.89
N GLU A 90 -11.29 9.71 8.40
CA GLU A 90 -12.71 9.38 8.21
C GLU A 90 -12.88 8.28 7.15
N LEU A 91 -12.20 8.40 6.01
CA LEU A 91 -12.33 7.44 4.91
C LEU A 91 -11.63 6.12 5.22
N LEU A 92 -10.31 6.15 5.41
CA LEU A 92 -9.50 4.94 5.52
C LEU A 92 -9.67 4.28 6.88
N GLY A 93 -9.54 5.04 7.97
CA GLY A 93 -9.70 4.53 9.33
C GLY A 93 -11.16 4.19 9.66
N GLY A 94 -12.07 5.13 9.41
CA GLY A 94 -13.49 4.97 9.72
C GLY A 94 -14.23 4.07 8.72
N ARG A 95 -14.46 4.56 7.51
CA ARG A 95 -15.37 3.90 6.54
C ARG A 95 -14.80 2.62 5.94
N CYS A 96 -13.49 2.57 5.68
CA CYS A 96 -12.83 1.42 5.08
C CYS A 96 -12.22 0.46 6.13
N GLY A 97 -12.17 0.87 7.40
CA GLY A 97 -11.74 0.03 8.52
C GLY A 97 -10.26 -0.34 8.51
N PHE A 98 -9.41 0.45 7.86
CA PHE A 98 -7.96 0.28 7.94
C PHE A 98 -7.48 0.63 9.34
N GLY A 99 -6.77 -0.30 9.97
CA GLY A 99 -6.15 -0.06 11.27
C GLY A 99 -5.33 -1.25 11.72
N GLY A 100 -4.69 -1.12 12.88
CA GLY A 100 -3.86 -2.17 13.44
C GLY A 100 -4.23 -2.55 14.87
N SER A 101 -3.53 -3.53 15.42
CA SER A 101 -3.59 -3.91 16.84
C SER A 101 -2.31 -4.61 17.23
N SER A 102 -2.08 -4.80 18.54
CA SER A 102 -0.93 -5.55 19.05
C SER A 102 -0.82 -6.97 18.49
N VAL A 103 -1.95 -7.62 18.20
CA VAL A 103 -1.98 -8.97 17.61
C VAL A 103 -1.39 -8.99 16.19
N ASP A 104 -1.50 -7.88 15.46
CA ASP A 104 -1.01 -7.80 14.08
C ASP A 104 0.52 -7.82 13.99
N TYR A 105 1.25 -7.45 15.06
CA TYR A 105 2.72 -7.58 15.13
C TYR A 105 3.22 -9.03 15.03
N GLN A 106 2.36 -10.01 15.29
CA GLN A 106 2.72 -11.43 15.24
C GLN A 106 2.37 -12.10 13.92
N ARG A 107 1.90 -11.34 12.92
CA ARG A 107 1.41 -11.87 11.64
C ARG A 107 2.25 -11.38 10.47
N LEU A 108 2.81 -12.30 9.71
CA LEU A 108 3.50 -11.97 8.45
C LEU A 108 2.58 -11.21 7.48
N ASP A 109 1.31 -11.63 7.38
CA ASP A 109 0.30 -10.97 6.54
C ASP A 109 0.13 -9.48 6.83
N SER A 110 0.42 -9.03 8.06
CA SER A 110 0.29 -7.62 8.43
C SER A 110 1.48 -6.78 7.93
N SER A 111 2.52 -7.42 7.39
CA SER A 111 3.69 -6.81 6.74
C SER A 111 3.65 -6.93 5.21
N LEU A 112 2.59 -7.51 4.64
CA LEU A 112 2.43 -7.74 3.20
C LEU A 112 1.32 -6.82 2.65
N LEU A 113 1.67 -5.81 1.83
CA LEU A 113 0.73 -4.76 1.42
C LEU A 113 -0.55 -5.31 0.78
N GLN A 114 -0.43 -6.32 -0.07
CA GLN A 114 -1.54 -7.00 -0.72
C GLN A 114 -2.48 -7.69 0.29
N GLN A 115 -1.94 -8.23 1.39
CA GLN A 115 -2.77 -8.76 2.48
C GLN A 115 -3.36 -7.66 3.35
N VAL A 116 -2.64 -6.56 3.57
CA VAL A 116 -3.13 -5.39 4.30
C VAL A 116 -4.31 -4.75 3.56
N LEU A 117 -4.25 -4.61 2.24
CA LEU A 117 -5.35 -4.11 1.42
C LEU A 117 -6.56 -5.04 1.45
N ARG A 118 -6.35 -6.38 1.46
CA ARG A 118 -7.46 -7.35 1.56
C ARG A 118 -8.10 -7.38 2.94
N ARG A 119 -7.28 -7.46 4.00
CA ARG A 119 -7.72 -7.64 5.39
C ARG A 119 -8.12 -6.32 6.04
N ARG A 120 -7.68 -5.18 5.49
CA ARG A 120 -7.72 -3.84 6.11
C ARG A 120 -6.99 -3.80 7.46
N ARG A 121 -6.02 -4.70 7.65
CA ARG A 121 -5.27 -4.87 8.91
C ARG A 121 -3.79 -5.00 8.61
N GLY A 122 -2.95 -4.21 9.28
CA GLY A 122 -1.51 -4.17 9.01
C GLY A 122 -0.69 -3.59 10.15
N LEU A 123 0.63 -3.56 9.94
CA LEU A 123 1.57 -2.84 10.81
C LEU A 123 1.54 -1.33 10.53
N PRO A 124 2.01 -0.49 11.49
CA PRO A 124 1.97 0.96 11.34
C PRO A 124 2.59 1.45 10.03
N ILE A 125 3.73 0.87 9.64
CA ILE A 125 4.45 1.25 8.42
C ILE A 125 3.68 0.88 7.14
N LEU A 126 3.06 -0.30 7.06
CA LEU A 126 2.28 -0.71 5.88
C LEU A 126 0.96 0.04 5.78
N LEU A 127 0.28 0.30 6.90
CA LEU A 127 -0.91 1.15 6.92
C LEU A 127 -0.58 2.58 6.49
N SER A 128 0.58 3.09 6.89
CA SER A 128 1.08 4.38 6.43
C SER A 128 1.40 4.40 4.95
N VAL A 129 1.93 3.31 4.37
CA VAL A 129 2.08 3.19 2.91
C VAL A 129 0.72 3.32 2.22
N VAL A 130 -0.32 2.61 2.69
CA VAL A 130 -1.68 2.76 2.13
C VAL A 130 -2.14 4.21 2.16
N TRP A 131 -1.99 4.89 3.30
CA TRP A 131 -2.43 6.28 3.45
C TRP A 131 -1.63 7.24 2.56
N ILE A 132 -0.30 7.10 2.51
CA ILE A 132 0.58 7.92 1.66
C ILE A 132 0.19 7.74 0.19
N GLU A 133 0.02 6.50 -0.25
CA GLU A 133 -0.23 6.16 -1.65
C GLU A 133 -1.63 6.61 -2.12
N VAL A 134 -2.65 6.48 -1.27
CA VAL A 134 -3.99 7.02 -1.52
C VAL A 134 -3.94 8.55 -1.58
N ALA A 135 -3.28 9.20 -0.61
CA ALA A 135 -3.22 10.65 -0.53
C ALA A 135 -2.41 11.28 -1.68
N ARG A 136 -1.29 10.66 -2.09
CA ARG A 136 -0.49 11.09 -3.25
C ARG A 136 -1.30 11.04 -4.55
N ARG A 137 -2.03 9.95 -4.79
CA ARG A 137 -2.93 9.81 -5.95
C ARG A 137 -4.03 10.87 -5.96
N ALA A 138 -4.49 11.29 -4.79
CA ALA A 138 -5.43 12.40 -4.63
C ALA A 138 -4.77 13.80 -4.69
N GLY A 139 -3.45 13.89 -4.89
CA GLY A 139 -2.71 15.15 -5.02
C GLY A 139 -2.28 15.80 -3.69
N ALA A 140 -2.37 15.09 -2.57
CA ALA A 140 -2.00 15.63 -1.26
C ALA A 140 -0.47 15.73 -1.08
N PRO A 141 0.04 16.81 -0.44
CA PRO A 141 1.41 16.86 0.05
C PRO A 141 1.53 16.02 1.33
N VAL A 142 1.97 14.77 1.18
CA VAL A 142 2.06 13.77 2.24
C VAL A 142 3.44 13.10 2.28
N TYR A 143 3.88 12.74 3.48
CA TYR A 143 5.13 11.99 3.70
C TYR A 143 5.02 11.10 4.93
N GLY A 144 5.91 10.12 5.02
CA GLY A 144 6.03 9.26 6.20
C GLY A 144 6.92 9.88 7.27
N VAL A 145 6.61 9.60 8.54
CA VAL A 145 7.40 9.99 9.71
C VAL A 145 7.70 8.75 10.53
N ALA A 146 8.99 8.42 10.64
CA ALA A 146 9.45 7.33 11.49
C ALA A 146 9.52 7.79 12.94
N LEU A 147 8.88 7.04 13.84
CA LEU A 147 8.92 7.23 15.29
C LEU A 147 9.52 5.96 15.94
N PRO A 148 10.05 6.03 17.17
CA PRO A 148 10.51 4.84 17.86
C PRO A 148 9.38 3.80 18.01
N GLY A 149 9.53 2.65 17.36
CA GLY A 149 8.54 1.56 17.39
C GLY A 149 7.26 1.80 16.59
N HIS A 150 7.14 2.91 15.85
CA HIS A 150 5.91 3.31 15.17
C HIS A 150 6.18 4.07 13.87
N PHE A 151 5.15 4.23 13.03
CA PHE A 151 5.26 5.02 11.80
C PHE A 151 3.92 5.68 11.52
N VAL A 152 3.96 6.97 11.21
CA VAL A 152 2.77 7.80 10.99
C VAL A 152 2.91 8.58 9.69
N VAL A 153 1.83 9.25 9.28
CA VAL A 153 1.82 10.12 8.09
C VAL A 153 1.79 11.59 8.50
N GLY A 154 2.52 12.42 7.77
CA GLY A 154 2.53 13.87 7.94
C GLY A 154 2.00 14.58 6.70
N PHE A 155 1.28 15.67 6.92
CA PHE A 155 0.76 16.56 5.88
C PHE A 155 1.29 17.98 6.06
N GLY A 156 1.46 18.67 4.93
CA GLY A 156 1.88 20.08 4.91
C GLY A 156 3.39 20.27 5.00
N ASP A 157 3.80 21.36 5.64
CA ASP A 157 5.20 21.70 5.86
C ASP A 157 5.84 20.82 6.95
N ARG A 158 7.11 20.47 6.76
CA ARG A 158 7.85 19.58 7.67
C ARG A 158 8.21 20.24 8.99
N GLU A 159 8.28 21.59 9.04
CA GLU A 159 8.54 22.31 10.30
C GLU A 159 7.30 22.33 11.20
N HIS A 160 6.10 22.38 10.62
CA HIS A 160 4.82 22.43 11.34
C HIS A 160 3.85 21.38 10.81
N PRO A 161 4.17 20.09 10.97
CA PRO A 161 3.43 19.01 10.34
C PRO A 161 2.10 18.75 11.03
N VAL A 162 1.06 18.43 10.26
CA VAL A 162 -0.12 17.74 10.82
C VAL A 162 0.12 16.24 10.70
N LEU A 163 0.24 15.57 11.84
CA LEU A 163 0.42 14.12 11.90
C LEU A 163 -0.93 13.41 12.02
N ALA A 164 -1.07 12.28 11.34
CA ALA A 164 -2.16 11.34 11.53
C ALA A 164 -1.59 9.93 11.68
N ASP A 165 -2.17 9.14 12.58
CA ASP A 165 -1.75 7.77 12.86
C ASP A 165 -2.66 6.75 12.15
N PRO A 166 -2.16 6.04 11.13
CA PRO A 166 -2.93 5.03 10.42
C PRO A 166 -3.19 3.73 11.20
N PHE A 167 -2.46 3.52 12.30
CA PHE A 167 -2.57 2.31 13.12
C PHE A 167 -3.67 2.39 14.18
N ALA A 168 -4.03 3.62 14.57
CA ALA A 168 -4.96 3.94 15.65
C ALA A 168 -6.42 3.62 15.33
#